data_AF-A0A9P5UCA2-F1
#
_entry.id   AF-A0A9P5UCA2-F1
#
_cell.length_a   1.000
_cell.length_b   1.000
_cell.length_c   1.000
_cell.angle_alpha   90.00
_cell.angle_beta   90.00
_cell.angle_gamma   90.00
#
_symmetry.space_group_name_H-M   'P 1'
#
loop_
_entity.id
_entity.type
_entity.pdbx_description
1 polymer ?
#
loop_
_entity_poly.entity_id
_entity_poly.type
_entity_poly.pdbx_seq_one_letter_code
_entity_poly.pdbx_strand_id
1 'polypeptide(L)'
;MFNQSGSRRWEHFQSALQLAVQRTARKWSYEDFTECFPLYAEEDKNGASSTFNTVSDYIETQALRDLEKMFETYNLRENIDILHAIVTEAKERKKAGIPPVDDSWREGLDTRTAVCARTVPVLEQEAKRLRESLSTASFRLESSNSEIELEIRANTQAADDADARSALLFKQLREVLGEWENVSPDAEAWTVATAESSQPQRHG
;
A
#
# COMPACT_ATOMS: atom_id res chain seq x y z
N MET A 1 19.55 -14.83 -34.89
CA MET A 1 20.12 -15.43 -33.67
C MET A 1 19.27 -14.99 -32.51
N PHE A 2 18.51 -15.91 -31.89
CA PHE A 2 17.53 -15.59 -30.86
C PHE A 2 18.18 -15.62 -29.47
N ASN A 3 18.01 -14.54 -28.70
CA ASN A 3 18.55 -14.40 -27.34
C ASN A 3 17.95 -15.46 -26.40
N GLN A 4 18.81 -16.25 -25.75
CA GLN A 4 18.49 -17.15 -24.63
C GLN A 4 18.08 -16.33 -23.40
N SER A 5 16.87 -15.78 -23.45
CA SER A 5 16.29 -15.06 -22.33
C SER A 5 14.86 -15.56 -22.21
N GLY A 6 14.56 -16.29 -21.15
CA GLY A 6 13.26 -16.92 -20.93
C GLY A 6 13.38 -18.16 -20.06
N SER A 7 12.25 -18.66 -19.57
CA SER A 7 12.25 -19.91 -18.81
C SER A 7 12.60 -21.10 -19.69
N ARG A 8 13.04 -22.21 -19.07
CA ARG A 8 13.25 -23.49 -19.76
C ARG A 8 11.99 -23.96 -20.52
N ARG A 9 10.79 -23.63 -20.00
CA ARG A 9 9.52 -23.95 -20.66
C ARG A 9 9.35 -23.16 -21.96
N TRP A 10 9.70 -21.88 -21.96
CA TRP A 10 9.69 -21.03 -23.15
C TRP A 10 10.64 -21.56 -24.22
N GLU A 11 11.87 -21.91 -23.84
CA GLU A 11 12.85 -22.46 -24.79
C GLU A 11 12.36 -23.75 -25.46
N HIS A 12 11.78 -24.68 -24.68
CA HIS A 12 11.20 -25.90 -25.23
C HIS A 12 10.00 -25.62 -26.14
N PHE A 13 9.13 -24.68 -25.76
CA PHE A 13 7.98 -24.28 -26.58
C PHE A 13 8.43 -23.68 -27.92
N GLN A 14 9.34 -22.70 -27.87
CA GLN A 14 9.83 -22.01 -29.06
C GLN A 14 10.59 -22.96 -30.00
N SER A 15 11.47 -23.80 -29.47
CA SER A 15 12.25 -24.75 -30.28
C SER A 15 11.37 -25.81 -30.96
N ALA A 16 10.38 -26.36 -30.24
CA ALA A 16 9.44 -27.32 -30.83
C ALA A 16 8.63 -26.69 -31.97
N LEU A 17 8.23 -25.42 -31.80
CA LEU A 17 7.42 -24.72 -32.77
C LEU A 17 8.21 -24.30 -34.01
N GLN A 18 9.46 -23.85 -33.84
CA GLN A 18 10.39 -23.63 -34.96
C GLN A 18 10.63 -24.90 -35.77
N LEU A 19 10.84 -26.04 -35.08
CA LEU A 19 11.02 -27.32 -35.74
C LEU A 19 9.76 -27.74 -36.53
N ALA A 20 8.57 -27.47 -35.99
CA ALA A 20 7.31 -27.73 -36.68
C ALA A 20 7.19 -26.88 -37.96
N VAL A 21 7.49 -25.58 -37.89
CA VAL A 21 7.46 -24.67 -39.04
C VAL A 21 8.42 -25.15 -40.13
N GLN A 22 9.66 -25.47 -39.77
CA GLN A 22 10.66 -26.00 -40.70
C GLN A 22 10.20 -27.28 -41.39
N ARG A 23 9.62 -28.21 -40.63
CA ARG A 23 9.09 -29.47 -41.17
C ARG A 23 7.89 -29.25 -42.09
N THR A 24 7.02 -28.28 -41.79
CA THR A 24 5.86 -28.00 -42.64
C THR A 24 6.23 -27.27 -43.92
N ALA A 25 7.12 -26.27 -43.84
CA ALA A 25 7.55 -25.49 -45.00
C ALA A 25 8.30 -26.36 -46.02
N ARG A 26 9.01 -27.40 -45.56
CA ARG A 26 9.80 -28.32 -46.37
C ARG A 26 9.21 -29.73 -46.46
N LYS A 27 7.92 -29.89 -46.15
CA LYS A 27 7.24 -31.20 -46.21
C LYS A 27 7.15 -31.72 -47.64
N TRP A 28 7.04 -30.81 -48.60
CA TRP A 28 6.99 -31.07 -50.02
C TRP A 28 8.41 -30.90 -50.59
N SER A 29 8.78 -31.83 -51.45
CA SER A 29 10.09 -31.91 -52.07
C SER A 29 10.09 -31.24 -53.44
N TYR A 30 11.29 -31.02 -53.98
CA TYR A 30 11.42 -30.58 -55.37
C TYR A 30 10.83 -31.62 -56.34
N GLU A 31 10.90 -32.91 -56.01
CA GLU A 31 10.30 -33.98 -56.82
C GLU A 31 8.76 -33.81 -56.90
N ASP A 32 8.10 -33.59 -55.76
CA ASP A 32 6.65 -33.32 -55.71
C ASP A 32 6.27 -32.09 -56.54
N PHE A 33 7.12 -31.07 -56.55
CA PHE A 33 6.94 -29.87 -57.36
C PHE A 33 7.06 -30.16 -58.86
N THR A 34 8.05 -30.96 -59.26
CA THR A 34 8.22 -31.35 -60.67
C THR A 34 7.12 -32.28 -61.17
N GLU A 35 6.54 -33.12 -60.32
CA GLU A 35 5.38 -33.94 -60.70
C GLU A 35 4.15 -33.08 -60.97
N CYS A 36 3.96 -31.99 -60.22
CA CYS A 36 2.85 -31.06 -60.42
C CYS A 36 3.06 -30.08 -61.58
N PHE A 37 4.33 -29.75 -61.89
CA PHE A 37 4.69 -28.79 -62.94
C PHE A 37 5.78 -29.35 -63.90
N PRO A 38 5.50 -30.47 -64.59
CA PRO A 38 6.51 -31.19 -65.37
C PRO A 38 7.03 -30.37 -66.55
N LEU A 39 6.13 -29.72 -67.29
CA LEU A 39 6.49 -28.88 -68.45
C LEU A 39 7.43 -27.73 -68.07
N TYR A 40 7.17 -27.09 -66.93
CA TYR A 40 7.99 -25.98 -66.44
C TYR A 40 9.39 -26.45 -66.00
N ALA A 41 9.45 -27.60 -65.32
CA ALA A 41 10.71 -28.19 -64.87
C ALA A 41 11.57 -28.73 -66.03
N GLU A 42 10.94 -29.17 -67.12
CA GLU A 42 11.60 -29.60 -68.35
C GLU A 42 12.16 -28.41 -69.15
N GLU A 43 11.41 -27.30 -69.24
CA GLU A 43 11.84 -26.09 -69.96
C GLU A 43 12.94 -25.31 -69.24
N ASP A 44 12.81 -25.09 -67.93
CA ASP A 44 13.79 -24.37 -67.11
C ASP A 44 13.92 -24.96 -65.70
N LYS A 45 14.77 -25.98 -65.60
CA LYS A 45 15.08 -26.65 -64.33
C LYS A 45 15.66 -25.69 -63.27
N ASN A 46 16.41 -24.68 -63.68
CA ASN A 46 17.03 -23.73 -62.73
C ASN A 46 15.99 -22.75 -62.20
N GLY A 47 15.11 -22.24 -63.06
CA GLY A 47 13.97 -21.41 -62.68
C GLY A 47 12.98 -22.14 -61.78
N ALA A 48 12.64 -23.39 -62.11
CA ALA A 48 11.76 -24.24 -61.31
C ALA A 48 12.33 -24.49 -59.90
N SER A 49 13.61 -24.83 -59.78
CA SER A 49 14.29 -25.02 -58.50
C SER A 49 14.38 -23.72 -57.68
N SER A 50 14.70 -22.61 -58.33
CA SER A 50 14.72 -21.29 -57.69
C SER A 50 13.35 -20.90 -57.14
N THR A 51 12.29 -21.13 -57.92
CA THR A 51 10.90 -20.85 -57.53
C THR A 51 10.48 -21.72 -56.34
N PHE A 52 10.77 -23.03 -56.38
CA PHE A 52 10.51 -23.94 -55.26
C PHE A 52 11.16 -23.48 -53.95
N ASN A 53 12.45 -23.14 -53.99
CA ASN A 53 13.17 -22.66 -52.82
C ASN A 53 12.61 -21.33 -52.32
N THR A 54 12.30 -20.40 -53.23
CA THR A 54 11.71 -19.09 -52.89
C THR A 54 10.36 -19.25 -52.17
N VAL A 55 9.49 -20.13 -52.67
CA VAL A 55 8.19 -20.40 -52.03
C VAL A 55 8.36 -21.04 -50.67
N SER A 56 9.27 -22.02 -50.55
CA SER A 56 9.56 -22.69 -49.27
C SER A 56 10.09 -21.72 -48.22
N ASP A 57 11.06 -20.88 -48.59
CA ASP A 57 11.65 -19.86 -47.72
C ASP A 57 10.63 -18.77 -47.35
N TYR A 58 9.76 -18.39 -48.29
CA TYR A 58 8.68 -17.44 -48.04
C TYR A 58 7.67 -17.99 -47.02
N ILE A 59 7.23 -19.24 -47.17
CA ILE A 59 6.32 -19.89 -46.21
C ILE A 59 6.96 -19.95 -44.82
N GLU A 60 8.23 -20.37 -44.73
CA GLU A 60 8.96 -20.43 -43.46
C GLU A 60 9.05 -19.04 -42.81
N THR A 61 9.46 -18.03 -43.56
CA THR A 61 9.64 -16.66 -43.06
C THR A 61 8.31 -16.04 -42.64
N GLN A 62 7.26 -16.20 -43.45
CA GLN A 62 5.95 -15.63 -43.18
C GLN A 62 5.32 -16.28 -41.94
N ALA A 63 5.38 -17.61 -41.83
CA ALA A 63 4.90 -18.32 -40.65
C ALA A 63 5.60 -17.85 -39.38
N LEU A 64 6.93 -17.71 -39.39
CA LEU A 64 7.69 -17.22 -38.23
C LEU A 64 7.30 -15.79 -37.83
N ARG A 65 7.07 -14.89 -38.80
CA ARG A 65 6.62 -13.52 -38.53
C ARG A 65 5.22 -13.48 -37.92
N ASP A 66 4.29 -14.27 -38.45
CA ASP A 66 2.92 -14.31 -37.91
C ASP A 66 2.89 -14.88 -36.49
N LEU A 67 3.75 -15.86 -36.21
CA LEU A 67 3.95 -16.41 -34.87
C LEU A 67 4.54 -15.38 -33.91
N GLU A 68 5.56 -14.63 -34.33
CA GLU A 68 6.16 -13.56 -33.52
C GLU A 68 5.12 -12.50 -33.15
N LYS A 69 4.29 -12.09 -34.12
CA LYS A 69 3.17 -11.18 -33.87
C LYS A 69 2.16 -11.76 -32.86
N MET A 70 1.83 -13.05 -32.95
CA MET A 70 0.97 -13.69 -31.96
C MET A 70 1.62 -13.74 -30.57
N PHE A 71 2.93 -14.00 -30.49
CA PHE A 71 3.65 -14.03 -29.22
C PHE A 71 3.61 -12.68 -28.52
N GLU A 72 3.76 -11.59 -29.27
CA GLU A 72 3.64 -10.23 -28.75
C GLU A 72 2.20 -9.91 -28.35
N THR A 73 1.22 -10.19 -29.23
CA THR A 73 -0.19 -9.86 -28.99
C THR A 73 -0.74 -10.51 -27.72
N TYR A 74 -0.37 -11.76 -27.46
CA TYR A 74 -0.83 -12.51 -26.29
C TYR A 74 0.16 -12.52 -25.14
N ASN A 75 1.25 -11.76 -25.24
CA ASN A 75 2.33 -11.73 -24.26
C ASN A 75 2.78 -13.13 -23.83
N LEU A 76 2.94 -14.02 -24.82
CA LEU A 76 3.00 -15.46 -24.59
C LEU A 76 4.26 -15.86 -23.81
N ARG A 77 5.36 -15.15 -24.05
CA ARG A 77 6.63 -15.38 -23.35
C ARG A 77 6.49 -15.14 -21.85
N GLU A 78 5.98 -13.99 -21.44
CA GLU A 78 5.78 -13.65 -20.03
C GLU A 78 4.81 -14.64 -19.37
N ASN A 79 3.70 -14.97 -20.04
CA ASN A 79 2.72 -15.92 -19.52
C ASN A 79 3.30 -17.33 -19.32
N ILE A 80 4.13 -17.81 -20.25
CA ILE A 80 4.82 -19.10 -20.13
C ILE A 80 5.87 -19.07 -19.01
N ASP A 81 6.55 -17.95 -18.83
CA ASP A 81 7.54 -17.75 -17.78
C ASP A 81 6.89 -17.70 -16.39
N ILE A 82 5.76 -16.98 -16.25
CA ILE A 82 4.93 -16.97 -15.04
C ILE A 82 4.48 -18.40 -14.71
N LEU A 83 3.97 -19.14 -15.70
CA LEU A 83 3.57 -20.53 -15.52
C LEU A 83 4.75 -21.41 -15.08
N HIS A 84 5.94 -21.19 -15.63
CA HIS A 84 7.14 -21.92 -15.22
C HIS A 84 7.51 -21.63 -13.76
N ALA A 85 7.44 -20.36 -13.34
CA ALA A 85 7.69 -19.95 -11.96
C ALA A 85 6.69 -20.61 -10.99
N ILE A 86 5.38 -20.50 -11.26
CA ILE A 86 4.31 -21.09 -10.44
C ILE A 86 4.50 -22.60 -10.28
N VAL A 87 4.81 -23.31 -11.38
CA VAL A 87 5.00 -24.77 -11.33
C VAL A 87 6.26 -25.14 -10.55
N THR A 88 7.33 -24.35 -10.66
CA THR A 88 8.58 -24.58 -9.93
C THR A 88 8.36 -24.39 -8.43
N GLU A 89 7.72 -23.28 -8.05
CA GLU A 89 7.36 -23.00 -6.65
C GLU A 89 6.46 -24.09 -6.08
N ALA A 90 5.43 -24.52 -6.81
CA ALA A 90 4.54 -25.59 -6.37
C ALA A 90 5.28 -26.92 -6.16
N LYS A 91 6.25 -27.25 -7.04
CA LYS A 91 7.11 -28.43 -6.88
C LYS A 91 8.02 -28.32 -5.65
N GLU A 92 8.56 -27.15 -5.38
CA GLU A 92 9.40 -26.88 -4.21
C GLU A 92 8.59 -27.01 -2.92
N ARG A 93 7.41 -26.40 -2.84
CA ARG A 93 6.48 -26.55 -1.70
C ARG A 93 6.12 -28.02 -1.45
N LYS A 94 5.84 -28.77 -2.53
CA LYS A 94 5.55 -30.21 -2.43
C LYS A 94 6.76 -31.00 -1.91
N LYS A 95 7.98 -30.69 -2.36
CA LYS A 95 9.22 -31.32 -1.85
C LYS A 95 9.47 -30.99 -0.39
N ALA A 96 9.15 -29.77 0.05
CA ALA A 96 9.27 -29.33 1.42
C ALA A 96 8.19 -29.93 2.35
N GLY A 97 7.21 -30.68 1.82
CA GLY A 97 6.12 -31.27 2.60
C GLY A 97 5.11 -30.25 3.14
N ILE A 98 5.10 -29.02 2.60
CA ILE A 98 4.15 -27.98 2.99
C ILE A 98 2.78 -28.36 2.41
N PRO A 99 1.75 -28.58 3.25
CA PRO A 99 0.42 -28.90 2.77
C PRO A 99 -0.15 -27.73 1.95
N PRO A 100 -1.01 -28.01 0.95
CA PRO A 100 -1.70 -26.96 0.21
C PRO A 100 -2.55 -26.13 1.17
N VAL A 101 -2.51 -24.81 1.01
CA VAL A 101 -3.32 -23.85 1.79
C VAL A 101 -4.80 -24.12 1.50
N ASP A 102 -5.70 -23.89 2.47
CA ASP A 102 -7.14 -24.14 2.29
C ASP A 102 -7.73 -23.36 1.10
N ASP A 103 -7.19 -22.18 0.81
CA ASP A 103 -7.53 -21.32 -0.33
C ASP A 103 -6.89 -21.74 -1.67
N SER A 104 -6.30 -22.94 -1.73
CA SER A 104 -5.75 -23.48 -2.99
C SER A 104 -6.86 -23.69 -4.01
N TRP A 105 -6.59 -23.33 -5.27
CA TRP A 105 -7.52 -23.58 -6.37
C TRP A 105 -7.87 -25.07 -6.48
N ARG A 106 -9.16 -25.37 -6.68
CA ARG A 106 -9.70 -26.71 -6.93
C ARG A 106 -10.74 -26.64 -8.05
N GLU A 107 -10.91 -27.74 -8.75
CA GLU A 107 -11.98 -27.87 -9.74
C GLU A 107 -13.35 -27.81 -9.04
N GLY A 108 -14.29 -27.02 -9.58
CA GLY A 108 -15.61 -26.81 -8.97
C GLY A 108 -15.64 -25.89 -7.74
N LEU A 109 -14.60 -25.06 -7.54
CA LEU A 109 -14.58 -24.07 -6.46
C LEU A 109 -15.75 -23.09 -6.61
N ASP A 110 -16.51 -22.88 -5.53
CA ASP A 110 -17.58 -21.88 -5.52
C ASP A 110 -17.00 -20.48 -5.73
N THR A 111 -17.73 -19.65 -6.48
CA THR A 111 -17.34 -18.27 -6.80
C THR A 111 -17.08 -17.45 -5.54
N ARG A 112 -17.88 -17.65 -4.48
CA ARG A 112 -17.69 -16.96 -3.21
C ARG A 112 -16.37 -17.35 -2.56
N THR A 113 -16.03 -18.63 -2.55
CA THR A 113 -14.76 -19.12 -2.01
C THR A 113 -13.57 -18.57 -2.79
N ALA A 114 -13.66 -18.52 -4.12
CA ALA A 114 -12.61 -17.94 -4.97
C ALA A 114 -12.40 -16.44 -4.68
N VAL A 115 -13.48 -15.69 -4.46
CA VAL A 115 -13.41 -14.28 -4.07
C VAL A 115 -12.82 -14.13 -2.67
N CYS A 116 -13.29 -14.93 -1.71
CA CYS A 116 -12.81 -14.91 -0.33
C CYS A 116 -11.30 -15.18 -0.23
N ALA A 117 -10.77 -16.16 -0.97
CA ALA A 117 -9.34 -16.46 -1.03
C ALA A 117 -8.48 -15.23 -1.41
N ARG A 118 -9.02 -14.31 -2.20
CA ARG A 118 -8.34 -13.06 -2.58
C ARG A 118 -8.62 -11.92 -1.61
N THR A 119 -9.85 -11.79 -1.11
CA THR A 119 -10.26 -10.62 -0.31
C THR A 119 -9.87 -10.74 1.16
N VAL A 120 -9.93 -11.94 1.73
CA VAL A 120 -9.67 -12.16 3.16
C VAL A 120 -8.24 -11.72 3.56
N PRO A 121 -7.17 -12.09 2.84
CA PRO A 121 -5.82 -11.65 3.20
C PRO A 121 -5.65 -10.12 3.23
N VAL A 122 -6.29 -9.43 2.28
CA VAL A 122 -6.28 -7.95 2.22
C VAL A 122 -7.03 -7.35 3.41
N LEU A 123 -8.20 -7.91 3.75
CA LEU A 123 -8.98 -7.47 4.90
C LEU A 123 -8.26 -7.73 6.22
N GLU A 124 -7.55 -8.84 6.36
CA GLU A 124 -6.74 -9.14 7.53
C GLU A 124 -5.57 -8.16 7.69
N GLN A 125 -4.90 -7.81 6.58
CA GLN A 125 -3.85 -6.80 6.58
C GLN A 125 -4.37 -5.43 7.02
N GLU A 126 -5.50 -4.99 6.48
CA GLU A 126 -6.12 -3.72 6.87
C GLU A 126 -6.62 -3.73 8.32
N ALA A 127 -7.21 -4.84 8.77
CA ALA A 127 -7.63 -4.99 10.17
C ALA A 127 -6.44 -4.89 11.12
N LYS A 128 -5.29 -5.49 10.76
CA LYS A 128 -4.05 -5.35 11.52
C LYS A 128 -3.58 -3.90 11.58
N ARG A 129 -3.52 -3.21 10.43
CA ARG A 129 -3.14 -1.79 10.35
C ARG A 129 -4.03 -0.89 11.21
N LEU A 130 -5.35 -1.11 11.17
CA LEU A 130 -6.31 -0.34 11.96
C LEU A 130 -6.13 -0.58 13.47
N ARG A 131 -5.89 -1.83 13.89
CA ARG A 131 -5.61 -2.16 15.29
C ARG A 131 -4.33 -1.48 15.79
N GLU A 132 -3.27 -1.48 14.99
CA GLU A 132 -2.01 -0.79 15.32
C GLU A 132 -2.21 0.73 15.43
N SER A 133 -2.98 1.32 14.51
CA SER A 133 -3.33 2.74 14.57
C SER A 133 -4.15 3.10 15.81
N LEU A 134 -5.12 2.25 16.18
CA LEU A 134 -5.94 2.44 17.38
C LEU A 134 -5.10 2.33 18.65
N SER A 135 -4.22 1.34 18.73
CA SER A 135 -3.31 1.19 19.87
C SER A 135 -2.42 2.42 20.04
N THR A 136 -1.87 2.95 18.95
CA THR A 136 -1.07 4.18 18.96
C THR A 136 -1.88 5.38 19.41
N ALA A 137 -3.12 5.52 18.93
CA ALA A 137 -4.00 6.62 19.33
C ALA A 137 -4.40 6.53 20.81
N SER A 138 -4.75 5.35 21.31
CA SER A 138 -5.09 5.11 22.72
C SER A 138 -3.93 5.50 23.63
N PHE A 139 -2.71 5.03 23.30
CA PHE A 139 -1.52 5.35 24.08
C PHE A 139 -1.24 6.87 24.16
N ARG A 140 -1.42 7.59 23.04
CA ARG A 140 -1.27 9.06 23.03
C ARG A 140 -2.33 9.76 23.88
N LEU A 141 -3.58 9.30 23.81
CA LEU A 141 -4.67 9.87 24.59
C LEU A 141 -4.50 9.60 26.09
N GLU A 142 -4.11 8.38 26.46
CA GLU A 142 -3.82 8.02 27.86
C GLU A 142 -2.69 8.86 28.43
N SER A 143 -1.61 9.06 27.66
CA SER A 143 -0.49 9.92 28.07
C SER A 143 -0.94 11.37 28.27
N SER A 144 -1.66 11.94 27.30
CA SER A 144 -2.15 13.32 27.38
C SER A 144 -3.17 13.52 28.51
N ASN A 145 -4.07 12.56 28.72
CA ASN A 145 -5.02 12.62 29.83
C ASN A 145 -4.28 12.57 31.18
N SER A 146 -3.25 11.73 31.31
CA SER A 146 -2.46 11.67 32.54
C SER A 146 -1.74 12.99 32.84
N GLU A 147 -1.23 13.67 31.83
CA GLU A 147 -0.61 15.00 31.96
C GLU A 147 -1.63 16.06 32.40
N ILE A 148 -2.80 16.08 31.75
CA ILE A 148 -3.88 17.02 32.07
C ILE A 148 -4.42 16.77 33.49
N GLU A 149 -4.56 15.51 33.91
CA GLU A 149 -4.98 15.19 35.28
C GLU A 149 -3.99 15.70 36.33
N LEU A 150 -2.69 15.61 36.06
CA LEU A 150 -1.67 16.18 36.93
C LEU A 150 -1.76 17.71 37.00
N GLU A 151 -1.97 18.37 35.86
CA GLU A 151 -2.14 19.83 35.80
C GLU A 151 -3.39 20.30 36.56
N ILE A 152 -4.53 19.61 36.38
CA ILE A 152 -5.76 19.92 37.10
C ILE A 152 -5.54 19.81 38.61
N ARG A 153 -4.90 18.73 39.07
CA ARG A 153 -4.63 18.54 40.52
C ARG A 153 -3.72 19.64 41.07
N ALA A 154 -2.68 20.02 40.33
CA ALA A 154 -1.79 21.10 40.74
C ALA A 154 -2.53 22.44 40.83
N ASN A 155 -3.38 22.75 39.85
CA ASN A 155 -4.18 23.97 39.83
C ASN A 155 -5.23 23.99 40.95
N THR A 156 -5.91 22.88 41.24
CA THR A 156 -6.87 22.80 42.35
C THR A 156 -6.17 23.02 43.69
N GLN A 157 -4.98 22.44 43.88
CA GLN A 157 -4.23 22.62 45.12
C GLN A 157 -3.74 24.06 45.30
N ALA A 158 -3.27 24.70 44.21
CA ALA A 158 -2.90 26.11 44.23
C ALA A 158 -4.09 27.03 44.52
N ALA A 159 -5.28 26.71 44.01
CA ALA A 159 -6.51 27.43 44.31
C ALA A 159 -6.91 27.28 45.78
N ASP A 160 -6.89 26.05 46.32
CA ASP A 160 -7.18 25.78 47.74
C ASP A 160 -6.22 26.55 48.66
N ASP A 161 -4.92 26.57 48.34
CA ASP A 161 -3.91 27.33 49.09
C ASP A 161 -4.13 28.85 49.01
N ALA A 162 -4.61 29.36 47.87
CA ALA A 162 -4.92 30.77 47.68
C ALA A 162 -6.20 31.16 48.44
N ASP A 163 -7.21 30.30 48.44
CA ASP A 163 -8.46 30.49 49.18
C ASP A 163 -8.20 30.46 50.70
N ALA A 164 -7.36 29.55 51.18
CA ALA A 164 -6.94 29.50 52.58
C ALA A 164 -6.21 30.79 53.02
N ARG A 165 -5.32 31.32 52.17
CA ARG A 165 -4.64 32.60 52.42
C ARG A 165 -5.63 33.77 52.41
N SER A 166 -6.52 33.81 51.43
CA SER A 166 -7.57 34.83 51.34
C SER A 166 -8.45 34.83 52.59
N ALA A 167 -8.89 33.65 53.04
CA ALA A 167 -9.69 33.50 54.26
C ALA A 167 -8.96 34.03 55.51
N LEU A 168 -7.65 33.76 55.62
CA LEU A 168 -6.82 34.29 56.71
C LEU A 168 -6.75 35.83 56.68
N LEU A 169 -6.50 36.41 55.50
CA LEU A 169 -6.43 37.86 55.33
C LEU A 169 -7.79 38.52 55.63
N PHE A 170 -8.90 37.93 55.18
CA PHE A 170 -10.24 38.42 55.51
C PHE A 170 -10.51 38.37 57.01
N LYS A 171 -10.03 37.33 57.70
CA LYS A 171 -10.15 37.23 59.16
C LYS A 171 -9.37 38.36 59.85
N GLN A 172 -8.12 38.59 59.45
CA GLN A 172 -7.29 39.68 59.97
C GLN A 172 -7.92 41.06 59.71
N LEU A 173 -8.42 41.30 58.50
CA LEU A 173 -9.12 42.55 58.17
C LEU A 173 -10.36 42.75 59.04
N ARG A 174 -11.12 41.69 59.31
CA ARG A 174 -12.30 41.74 60.18
C ARG A 174 -11.92 42.02 61.63
N GLU A 175 -10.82 41.46 62.11
CA GLU A 175 -10.26 41.75 63.44
C GLU A 175 -9.86 43.23 63.55
N VAL A 176 -9.10 43.77 62.58
CA VAL A 176 -8.70 45.18 62.54
C VAL A 176 -9.91 46.11 62.44
N LEU A 177 -10.91 45.77 61.62
CA LEU A 177 -12.13 46.56 61.49
C LEU A 177 -12.95 46.55 62.79
N GLY A 178 -13.03 45.40 63.47
CA GLY A 178 -13.66 45.31 64.79
C GLY A 178 -12.89 46.09 65.86
N GLU A 179 -11.55 46.10 65.83
CA GLU A 179 -10.75 46.97 66.70
C GLU A 179 -11.00 48.45 66.40
N TRP A 180 -11.06 48.83 65.11
CA TRP A 180 -11.35 50.20 64.66
C TRP A 180 -12.73 50.69 65.10
N GLU A 181 -13.77 49.85 65.00
CA GLU A 181 -15.12 50.15 65.49
C GLU A 181 -15.17 50.36 67.02
N ASN A 182 -14.21 49.80 67.77
CA ASN A 182 -14.09 49.96 69.23
C ASN A 182 -13.18 51.14 69.63
N VAL A 183 -12.56 51.86 68.68
CA VAL A 183 -11.79 53.07 68.98
C VAL A 183 -12.74 54.21 69.36
N SER A 184 -12.38 54.94 70.42
CA SER A 184 -13.14 56.07 70.99
C SER A 184 -13.60 57.11 69.94
N PRO A 185 -14.76 57.77 70.13
CA PRO A 185 -15.26 58.86 69.26
C PRO A 185 -14.29 60.04 69.05
N ASP A 186 -13.23 60.16 69.86
CA ASP A 186 -12.16 61.15 69.66
C ASP A 186 -11.32 60.88 68.39
N ALA A 187 -11.21 59.63 67.93
CA ALA A 187 -10.50 59.30 66.70
C ALA A 187 -11.29 59.72 65.46
N GLU A 188 -12.62 59.59 65.48
CA GLU A 188 -13.49 60.12 64.43
C GLU A 188 -13.41 61.65 64.40
N ALA A 189 -13.41 62.31 65.57
CA ALA A 189 -13.20 63.75 65.67
C ALA A 189 -11.83 64.21 65.15
N TRP A 190 -10.76 63.44 65.41
CA TRP A 190 -9.41 63.72 64.90
C TRP A 190 -9.31 63.51 63.39
N THR A 191 -9.99 62.49 62.85
CA THR A 191 -10.03 62.19 61.41
C THR A 191 -10.81 63.25 60.64
N VAL A 192 -11.93 63.74 61.21
CA VAL A 192 -12.68 64.90 60.68
C VAL A 192 -11.81 66.16 60.73
N ALA A 193 -11.13 66.44 61.85
CA ALA A 193 -10.26 67.61 61.97
C ALA A 193 -9.05 67.58 61.00
N THR A 194 -8.45 66.42 60.75
CA THR A 194 -7.36 66.29 59.76
C THR A 194 -7.88 66.38 58.32
N ALA A 195 -9.05 65.82 58.01
CA ALA A 195 -9.71 65.97 56.70
C ALA A 195 -10.12 67.43 56.41
N GLU A 196 -10.62 68.15 57.42
CA GLU A 196 -10.96 69.59 57.31
C GLU A 196 -9.71 70.46 57.18
N SER A 197 -8.60 70.12 57.84
CA SER A 197 -7.32 70.84 57.74
C SER A 197 -6.59 70.64 56.40
N SER A 198 -6.89 69.54 55.69
CA SER A 198 -6.26 69.16 54.42
C SER A 198 -7.09 69.56 53.20
N GLN A 199 -8.29 70.11 53.38
CA GLN A 199 -9.01 70.80 52.32
C GLN A 199 -8.37 72.18 52.05
N PRO A 200 -7.89 72.45 50.82
CA PRO A 200 -7.40 73.78 50.48
C PRO A 200 -8.55 74.80 50.56
N GLN A 201 -8.32 75.90 51.27
CA GLN A 201 -9.27 77.02 51.39
C GLN A 201 -9.71 77.48 49.99
N ARG A 202 -10.99 77.23 49.65
CA ARG A 202 -11.65 77.92 48.55
C ARG A 202 -11.86 79.37 48.98
N HIS A 203 -10.93 80.24 48.60
CA HIS A 203 -11.16 81.68 48.61
C HIS A 203 -12.13 82.05 47.48
N GLY A 204 -13.21 82.77 47.84
CA GLY A 204 -13.94 83.71 46.97
C GLY A 204 -14.73 83.11 45.82
#